data_AF-A0A848TX70-F1
#
_entry.id   AF-A0A848TX70-F1
#
_cell.length_a   1.000
_cell.length_b   1.000
_cell.length_c   1.000
_cell.angle_alpha   90.00
_cell.angle_beta   90.00
_cell.angle_gamma   90.00
#
_symmetry.space_group_name_H-M   'P 1'
#
loop_
_entity.id
_entity.type
_entity.pdbx_description
1 polymer ?
#
loop_
_entity_poly.entity_id
_entity_poly.type
_entity_poly.pdbx_seq_one_letter_code
_entity_poly.pdbx_strand_id
1 'polypeptide(L)'
;MQSLNFPTYDFRFKNSENKVHIFDPIRKKFVVLQPEEWVRQNVVQFLIQEKKYPKSLINVEKQINLKTLKKRYDIVIFDTKGKISILVECKSPKIIINQQAFDQIARYNMQLNAKFLMVTNGLQHFYCKMDYKQEKYTFLEQIPDFSR
;
A
#
# COMPACT_ATOMS: atom_id res chain seq x y z
N MET A 1 -6.43 4.12 -18.36
CA MET A 1 -6.00 2.97 -17.54
C MET A 1 -7.19 2.06 -17.32
N GLN A 2 -6.99 0.76 -17.07
CA GLN A 2 -8.12 -0.13 -16.77
C GLN A 2 -8.81 0.28 -15.45
N SER A 3 -10.11 -0.01 -15.36
CA SER A 3 -10.86 0.15 -14.11
C SER A 3 -10.31 -0.79 -13.04
N LEU A 4 -10.28 -0.31 -11.79
CA LEU A 4 -9.88 -1.07 -10.61
C LEU A 4 -11.07 -1.18 -9.66
N ASN A 5 -11.05 -2.14 -8.74
CA ASN A 5 -12.10 -2.37 -7.75
C ASN A 5 -11.96 -1.41 -6.55
N PHE A 6 -11.89 -0.12 -6.84
CA PHE A 6 -11.93 0.99 -5.89
C PHE A 6 -13.07 1.95 -6.25
N PRO A 7 -13.52 2.81 -5.32
CA PRO A 7 -14.29 4.00 -5.66
C PRO A 7 -13.57 4.85 -6.73
N THR A 8 -14.33 5.68 -7.45
CA THR A 8 -13.76 6.57 -8.45
C THR A 8 -13.16 7.80 -7.78
N TYR A 9 -11.95 8.20 -8.21
CA TYR A 9 -11.25 9.37 -7.68
C TYR A 9 -10.73 10.26 -8.79
N ASP A 10 -10.62 11.54 -8.50
CA ASP A 10 -9.99 12.51 -9.39
C ASP A 10 -8.47 12.48 -9.25
N PHE A 11 -7.80 12.32 -10.38
CA PHE A 11 -6.35 12.31 -10.47
C PHE A 11 -5.86 13.40 -11.41
N ARG A 12 -4.74 14.02 -11.02
CA ARG A 12 -4.04 14.99 -11.87
C ARG A 12 -3.00 14.26 -12.70
N PHE A 13 -3.07 14.44 -14.02
CA PHE A 13 -2.12 13.88 -14.96
C PHE A 13 -1.32 14.98 -15.67
N LYS A 14 -0.12 14.63 -16.14
CA LYS A 14 0.63 15.44 -17.11
C LYS A 14 1.32 14.52 -18.12
N ASN A 15 1.47 15.00 -19.34
CA ASN A 15 2.26 14.32 -20.37
C ASN A 15 3.62 15.02 -20.50
N SER A 16 4.70 14.24 -20.46
CA SER A 16 6.07 14.73 -20.64
C SER A 16 6.88 13.61 -21.29
N GLU A 17 7.65 13.92 -22.33
CA GLU A 17 8.54 12.95 -22.99
C GLU A 17 7.83 11.65 -23.42
N ASN A 18 6.64 11.77 -24.03
CA ASN A 18 5.77 10.63 -24.41
C ASN A 18 5.38 9.69 -23.27
N LYS A 19 5.53 10.11 -22.01
CA LYS A 19 5.10 9.36 -20.82
C LYS A 19 4.02 10.11 -20.07
N VAL A 20 2.96 9.38 -19.74
CA VAL A 20 1.93 9.87 -18.82
C VAL A 20 2.48 9.83 -17.40
N HIS A 21 2.30 10.91 -16.66
CA HIS A 21 2.64 11.01 -15.26
C HIS A 21 1.40 11.32 -14.43
N ILE A 22 1.35 10.81 -13.20
CA ILE A 22 0.29 11.03 -12.21
C ILE A 22 0.86 11.79 -11.01
N PHE A 23 0.09 12.73 -10.45
CA PHE A 23 0.50 13.44 -9.24
C PHE A 23 0.28 12.56 -8.01
N ASP A 24 1.35 12.33 -7.25
CA ASP A 24 1.27 11.68 -5.94
C ASP A 24 1.08 12.74 -4.84
N PRO A 25 -0.05 12.72 -4.08
CA PRO A 25 -0.33 13.72 -3.06
C PRO A 25 0.49 13.56 -1.78
N ILE A 26 1.11 12.39 -1.54
CA ILE A 26 1.98 12.10 -0.40
C ILE A 26 3.42 12.53 -0.71
N ARG A 27 3.97 12.11 -1.87
CA ARG A 27 5.30 12.49 -2.34
C ARG A 27 5.36 13.92 -2.89
N LYS A 28 4.21 14.55 -3.13
CA LYS A 28 4.04 15.91 -3.66
C LYS A 28 4.78 16.14 -5.00
N LYS A 29 4.81 15.13 -5.86
CA LYS A 29 5.45 15.21 -7.18
C LYS A 29 4.70 14.37 -8.22
N PHE A 30 4.93 14.68 -9.48
CA PHE A 30 4.47 13.82 -10.57
C PHE A 30 5.44 12.64 -10.75
N VAL A 31 4.89 11.44 -10.90
CA VAL A 31 5.62 10.18 -11.12
C VAL A 31 5.11 9.50 -12.38
N VAL A 32 5.95 8.70 -13.03
CA VAL A 32 5.56 7.97 -14.25
C VAL A 32 4.40 7.03 -13.92
N LEU A 33 3.31 7.12 -14.70
CA LEU A 33 2.11 6.31 -14.52
C LEU A 33 2.35 4.88 -15.04
N GLN A 34 3.00 4.06 -14.23
CA GLN A 34 3.12 2.63 -14.45
C GLN A 34 1.86 1.89 -13.96
N PRO A 35 1.57 0.68 -14.46
CA PRO A 35 0.39 -0.09 -14.00
C PRO A 35 0.34 -0.31 -12.49
N GLU A 36 1.47 -0.57 -11.85
CA GLU A 36 1.56 -0.69 -10.39
C GLU A 36 1.38 0.66 -9.68
N GLU A 37 1.89 1.75 -10.27
CA GLU A 37 1.70 3.11 -9.74
C GLU A 37 0.23 3.53 -9.83
N TRP A 38 -0.51 3.09 -10.85
CA TRP A 38 -1.96 3.29 -10.93
C TRP A 38 -2.69 2.63 -9.75
N VAL A 39 -2.32 1.40 -9.39
CA VAL A 39 -2.85 0.72 -8.19
C VAL A 39 -2.46 1.49 -6.93
N ARG A 40 -1.19 1.86 -6.79
CA ARG A 40 -0.66 2.59 -5.63
C ARG A 40 -1.40 3.90 -5.39
N GLN A 41 -1.65 4.70 -6.44
CA GLN A 41 -2.37 5.96 -6.29
C GLN A 41 -3.84 5.78 -5.93
N ASN A 42 -4.50 4.72 -6.43
CA ASN A 42 -5.86 4.39 -6.00
C ASN A 42 -5.91 3.95 -4.52
N VAL A 43 -4.92 3.18 -4.06
CA VAL A 43 -4.81 2.85 -2.62
C VAL A 43 -4.60 4.10 -1.78
N VAL A 44 -3.74 5.04 -2.21
CA VAL A 44 -3.53 6.30 -1.49
C VAL A 44 -4.84 7.06 -1.33
N GLN A 45 -5.65 7.18 -2.40
CA GLN A 45 -6.95 7.84 -2.32
C GLN A 45 -7.92 7.07 -1.42
N PHE A 46 -8.00 5.75 -1.54
CA PHE A 46 -8.81 4.90 -0.66
C PHE A 46 -8.47 5.09 0.82
N LEU A 47 -7.18 5.14 1.17
CA LEU A 47 -6.74 5.34 2.55
C LEU A 47 -7.14 6.71 3.11
N ILE A 48 -7.09 7.75 2.28
CA ILE A 48 -7.39 9.13 2.68
C ILE A 48 -8.90 9.37 2.73
N GLN A 49 -9.61 8.98 1.67
CA GLN A 49 -11.01 9.34 1.44
C GLN A 49 -11.97 8.38 2.13
N GLU A 50 -11.71 7.07 2.08
CA GLU A 50 -12.61 6.07 2.67
C GLU A 50 -12.18 5.72 4.08
N LYS A 51 -10.90 5.37 4.27
CA LYS A 51 -10.36 4.95 5.57
C LYS A 51 -9.97 6.11 6.50
N LYS A 52 -10.11 7.35 6.01
CA LYS A 52 -9.88 8.60 6.76
C LYS A 52 -8.51 8.73 7.42
N TYR A 53 -7.48 8.03 6.91
CA TYR A 53 -6.12 8.17 7.41
C TYR A 53 -5.55 9.55 7.06
N PRO A 54 -5.05 10.33 8.04
CA PRO A 54 -4.37 11.59 7.77
C PRO A 54 -3.14 11.38 6.87
N LYS A 55 -2.97 12.25 5.86
CA LYS A 55 -1.80 12.21 4.95
C LYS A 55 -0.47 12.22 5.69
N SER A 56 -0.39 12.88 6.85
CA SER A 56 0.82 12.94 7.70
C SER A 56 1.24 11.58 8.25
N LEU A 57 0.33 10.61 8.34
CA LEU A 57 0.61 9.25 8.79
C LEU A 57 0.93 8.30 7.64
N ILE A 58 0.71 8.72 6.39
CA ILE A 58 0.94 7.90 5.20
C ILE A 58 2.29 8.25 4.58
N ASN A 59 3.10 7.24 4.28
CA ASN A 59 4.33 7.36 3.51
C ASN A 59 4.28 6.46 2.28
N VAL A 60 4.85 6.93 1.17
CA VAL A 60 4.90 6.20 -0.11
C VAL A 60 6.36 6.04 -0.54
N GLU A 61 6.75 4.84 -1.01
CA GLU A 61 8.12 4.50 -1.42
C GLU A 61 9.19 4.74 -0.34
N LYS A 62 8.83 4.57 0.94
CA LYS A 62 9.79 4.76 2.04
C LYS A 62 10.72 3.57 2.13
N GLN A 63 12.02 3.84 2.06
CA GLN A 63 13.03 2.86 2.45
C GLN A 63 13.06 2.76 3.97
N ILE A 64 12.87 1.55 4.49
CA ILE A 64 13.02 1.26 5.91
C ILE A 64 14.32 0.48 6.09
N ASN A 65 15.17 0.99 6.98
CA ASN A 65 16.42 0.35 7.35
C ASN A 65 16.18 -0.40 8.67
N LEU A 66 16.04 -1.73 8.60
CA LEU A 66 15.95 -2.58 9.79
C LEU A 66 17.19 -3.45 9.89
N LYS A 67 18.16 -3.08 10.73
CA LYS A 67 19.41 -3.79 11.04
C LYS A 67 20.20 -4.29 9.81
N THR A 68 19.73 -5.34 9.12
CA THR A 68 20.33 -5.95 7.93
C THR A 68 19.47 -5.81 6.66
N LEU A 69 18.20 -5.41 6.78
CA LEU A 69 17.25 -5.31 5.68
C LEU A 69 17.09 -3.86 5.21
N LYS A 70 17.38 -3.63 3.92
CA LYS A 70 17.05 -2.40 3.20
C LYS A 70 15.96 -2.73 2.20
N LYS A 71 14.71 -2.38 2.50
CA LYS A 71 13.61 -2.51 1.53
C LYS A 71 12.82 -1.22 1.42
N ARG A 72 12.40 -0.94 0.19
CA ARG A 72 11.42 0.06 -0.15
C ARG A 72 10.03 -0.57 -0.13
N TYR A 73 9.12 0.06 0.59
CA TYR A 73 7.72 -0.36 0.64
C TYR A 73 6.87 0.58 -0.17
N ASP A 74 5.79 0.07 -0.75
CA ASP A 74 4.90 0.87 -1.57
C ASP A 74 4.21 1.93 -0.73
N ILE A 75 3.50 1.51 0.32
CA ILE A 75 2.81 2.41 1.25
C ILE A 75 2.97 1.92 2.69
N VAL A 76 3.24 2.84 3.60
CA VAL A 76 3.36 2.60 5.04
C VAL A 76 2.47 3.59 5.78
N ILE A 77 1.62 3.10 6.67
CA ILE A 77 0.79 3.93 7.55
C ILE A 77 1.31 3.79 8.97
N PHE A 78 1.63 4.92 9.59
CA PHE A 78 2.09 5.01 10.97
C PHE A 78 0.92 5.27 11.93
N ASP A 79 1.03 4.79 13.16
CA ASP A 79 0.17 5.25 14.25
C ASP A 79 0.68 6.58 14.84
N THR A 80 -0.09 7.17 15.75
CA THR A 80 0.25 8.43 16.43
C THR A 80 1.52 8.34 17.28
N LYS A 81 2.02 7.13 17.56
CA LYS A 81 3.27 6.87 18.29
C LYS A 81 4.44 6.62 17.33
N GLY A 82 4.24 6.79 16.03
CA GLY A 82 5.28 6.60 15.01
C GLY A 82 5.62 5.13 14.72
N LYS A 83 4.81 4.18 15.19
CA LYS A 83 4.98 2.75 14.86
C LYS A 83 4.26 2.41 13.57
N ILE A 84 4.75 1.41 12.84
CA ILE A 84 4.09 0.94 11.62
C ILE A 84 2.77 0.27 12.02
N SER A 85 1.65 0.84 11.58
CA SER A 85 0.31 0.31 11.81
C SER A 85 -0.11 -0.59 10.67
N ILE A 86 0.01 -0.10 9.42
CA ILE A 86 -0.39 -0.84 8.23
C ILE A 86 0.75 -0.77 7.21
N LEU A 87 1.01 -1.89 6.57
CA LEU A 87 1.87 -1.98 5.40
C LEU A 87 1.02 -2.34 4.18
N VAL A 88 1.26 -1.67 3.05
CA VAL A 88 0.61 -2.04 1.79
C VAL A 88 1.65 -2.39 0.74
N GLU A 89 1.44 -3.52 0.10
CA GLU A 89 2.18 -3.97 -1.09
C GLU A 89 1.24 -3.92 -2.30
N CYS A 90 1.63 -3.14 -3.30
CA CYS A 90 0.91 -2.97 -4.55
C CYS A 90 1.58 -3.82 -5.64
N LYS A 91 0.77 -4.36 -6.54
CA LYS A 91 1.22 -5.08 -7.74
C LYS A 91 0.52 -4.51 -8.97
N SER A 92 1.12 -4.73 -10.14
CA SER A 92 0.43 -4.46 -11.41
C SER A 92 -0.87 -5.27 -11.49
N PRO A 93 -1.95 -4.72 -12.08
CA PRO A 93 -3.23 -5.42 -12.17
C PRO A 93 -3.23 -6.75 -12.90
N LYS A 94 -2.21 -7.01 -13.73
CA LYS A 94 -2.04 -8.28 -14.44
C LYS A 94 -1.45 -9.40 -13.58
N ILE A 95 -0.93 -9.07 -12.39
CA ILE A 95 -0.31 -10.05 -11.49
C ILE A 95 -1.40 -10.70 -10.65
N ILE A 96 -1.54 -12.02 -10.77
CA ILE A 96 -2.43 -12.81 -9.92
C ILE A 96 -1.78 -12.97 -8.54
N ILE A 97 -2.50 -12.57 -7.50
CA ILE A 97 -2.05 -12.77 -6.11
C ILE A 97 -2.61 -14.10 -5.64
N ASN A 98 -1.81 -15.16 -5.76
CA ASN A 98 -2.15 -16.46 -5.20
C ASN A 98 -1.65 -16.59 -3.75
N GLN A 99 -2.07 -17.66 -3.08
CA GLN A 99 -1.73 -17.93 -1.69
C GLN A 99 -0.22 -17.99 -1.46
N GLN A 100 0.56 -18.61 -2.35
CA GLN A 100 2.01 -18.72 -2.21
C GLN A 100 2.72 -17.35 -2.27
N ALA A 101 2.33 -16.51 -3.23
CA ALA A 101 2.86 -15.16 -3.37
C ALA A 101 2.49 -14.30 -2.16
N PHE A 102 1.25 -14.42 -1.68
CA PHE A 102 0.80 -13.75 -0.47
C PHE A 102 1.60 -14.21 0.76
N ASP A 103 1.77 -15.53 0.96
CA ASP A 103 2.52 -16.10 2.07
C ASP A 103 3.98 -15.66 2.08
N GLN A 104 4.59 -15.51 0.90
CA GLN A 104 5.94 -14.98 0.77
C GLN A 104 5.99 -13.50 1.21
N ILE A 105 5.04 -12.68 0.76
CA ILE A 105 4.96 -11.26 1.12
C ILE A 105 4.69 -11.10 2.62
N ALA A 106 3.76 -11.88 3.17
CA ALA A 106 3.41 -11.87 4.59
C ALA A 106 4.61 -12.21 5.46
N ARG A 107 5.28 -13.33 5.20
CA ARG A 107 6.50 -13.75 5.92
C ARG A 107 7.62 -12.74 5.80
N TYR A 108 7.86 -12.21 4.61
CA TYR A 108 8.88 -11.19 4.39
C TYR A 108 8.61 -9.93 5.24
N ASN A 109 7.35 -9.50 5.31
CA ASN A 109 6.96 -8.30 6.03
C ASN A 109 6.84 -8.51 7.55
N MET A 110 7.00 -9.75 8.04
CA MET A 110 6.96 -9.99 9.48
C MET A 110 8.06 -9.25 10.24
N GLN A 111 9.21 -9.01 9.61
CA GLN A 111 10.32 -8.31 10.24
C GLN A 111 10.03 -6.83 10.56
N LEU A 112 8.96 -6.26 10.00
CA LEU A 112 8.63 -4.83 10.11
C LEU A 112 7.72 -4.49 11.28
N ASN A 113 7.23 -5.50 12.01
CA ASN A 113 6.32 -5.30 13.14
C ASN A 113 5.08 -4.44 12.83
N ALA A 114 4.56 -4.52 11.59
CA ALA A 114 3.30 -3.90 11.19
C ALA A 114 2.09 -4.65 11.78
N LYS A 115 1.09 -3.94 12.32
CA LYS A 115 -0.10 -4.61 12.87
C LYS A 115 -0.93 -5.29 11.79
N PHE A 116 -1.01 -4.66 10.61
CA PHE A 116 -1.78 -5.13 9.48
C PHE A 116 -0.97 -5.09 8.19
N LEU A 117 -1.29 -6.00 7.27
CA LEU A 117 -0.77 -6.05 5.92
C LEU A 117 -1.93 -6.04 4.93
N MET A 118 -1.79 -5.23 3.88
CA MET A 118 -2.64 -5.23 2.70
C MET A 118 -1.78 -5.61 1.49
N VAL A 119 -2.25 -6.55 0.68
CA VAL A 119 -1.64 -6.89 -0.62
C VAL A 119 -2.70 -6.73 -1.70
N THR A 120 -2.40 -5.97 -2.74
CA THR A 120 -3.38 -5.69 -3.80
C THR A 120 -2.77 -5.51 -5.17
N ASN A 121 -3.50 -5.96 -6.19
CA ASN A 121 -3.25 -5.65 -7.61
C ASN A 121 -4.31 -4.66 -8.16
N GLY A 122 -5.13 -4.07 -7.28
CA GLY A 122 -6.23 -3.19 -7.63
C GLY A 122 -7.51 -3.88 -8.12
N LEU A 123 -7.48 -5.17 -8.43
CA LEU A 123 -8.70 -5.96 -8.72
C LEU A 123 -9.06 -6.87 -7.55
N GLN A 124 -8.05 -7.36 -6.84
CA GLN A 124 -8.16 -8.17 -5.63
C GLN A 124 -7.41 -7.47 -4.50
N HIS A 125 -7.99 -7.54 -3.30
CA HIS A 125 -7.43 -6.95 -2.09
C HIS A 125 -7.44 -8.01 -1.00
N PHE A 126 -6.27 -8.28 -0.45
CA PHE A 126 -6.10 -9.22 0.65
C PHE A 126 -5.60 -8.46 1.86
N TYR A 127 -6.22 -8.72 3.01
CA TYR A 127 -5.90 -8.06 4.26
C TYR A 127 -5.61 -9.12 5.30
N CYS A 128 -4.59 -8.89 6.13
CA CYS A 128 -4.38 -9.72 7.31
C CYS A 128 -3.89 -8.92 8.51
N LYS A 129 -4.19 -9.47 9.68
CA LYS A 129 -3.60 -9.07 10.96
C LYS A 129 -2.42 -9.98 11.24
N MET A 130 -1.28 -9.39 11.60
CA MET A 130 -0.07 -10.14 11.92
C MET A 130 -0.08 -10.60 13.38
N ASP A 131 0.26 -11.87 13.63
CA ASP A 131 0.57 -12.43 14.95
C ASP A 131 2.06 -12.79 15.02
N TYR A 132 2.83 -11.88 15.61
CA TYR A 132 4.27 -12.03 15.77
C TYR A 132 4.68 -13.03 16.85
N LYS A 133 3.80 -13.35 17.80
CA LYS A 133 4.11 -14.32 18.86
C LYS A 133 4.03 -15.75 18.33
N GLN A 134 3.06 -16.01 17.46
CA GLN A 134 2.85 -17.33 16.86
C GLN A 134 3.45 -17.47 15.45
N GLU A 135 4.08 -16.42 14.96
CA GLU A 135 4.57 -16.31 13.58
C GLU A 135 3.51 -16.59 12.51
N LYS A 136 2.29 -16.09 12.74
CA LYS A 136 1.11 -16.34 11.89
C LYS A 136 0.47 -15.04 11.45
N TYR A 137 -0.54 -15.15 10.60
CA TYR A 137 -1.44 -14.06 10.29
C TYR A 137 -2.88 -14.59 10.19
N THR A 138 -3.85 -13.69 10.33
CA THR A 138 -5.27 -14.01 10.16
C THR A 138 -5.84 -13.09 9.09
N PHE A 139 -6.51 -13.68 8.09
CA PHE A 139 -7.20 -12.89 7.06
C PHE A 139 -8.29 -12.01 7.67
N LEU A 140 -8.44 -10.82 7.10
CA LEU A 140 -9.48 -9.86 7.44
C LEU A 140 -10.28 -9.54 6.17
N GLU A 141 -11.53 -9.15 6.35
CA GLU A 141 -12.34 -8.61 5.25
C GLU A 141 -11.82 -7.25 4.77
N GLN A 142 -11.32 -6.43 5.70
CA GLN A 142 -10.77 -5.11 5.43
C GLN A 142 -9.78 -4.65 6.50
N ILE A 143 -8.95 -3.67 6.15
CA ILE A 143 -8.18 -2.89 7.13
C ILE A 143 -9.09 -1.97 7.95
N PRO A 144 -8.72 -1.66 9.21
CA PRO A 144 -9.49 -0.77 10.05
C PRO A 144 -9.53 0.65 9.47
N ASP A 145 -10.56 1.41 9.87
CA ASP A 145 -10.62 2.85 9.62
C ASP A 145 -9.73 3.59 10.63
N PHE A 146 -9.35 4.82 10.31
CA PHE A 146 -8.63 5.66 11.24
C PHE A 146 -9.53 6.03 12.43
N SER A 147 -9.10 5.64 13.63
CA SER A 147 -9.64 6.11 14.92
C SER A 147 -8.49 6.72 15.72
N ARG A 148 -8.79 7.79 16.47
CA ARG A 148 -7.83 8.47 17.34
C ARG A 148 -7.65 7.75 18.66
#